data_AF-A0A7V0V7L8-F1
#
_entry.id   AF-A0A7V0V7L8-F1
#
_cell.length_a   1.000
_cell.length_b   1.000
_cell.length_c   1.000
_cell.angle_alpha   90.00
_cell.angle_beta   90.00
_cell.angle_gamma   90.00
#
_symmetry.space_group_name_H-M   'P 1'
#
loop_
_entity.id
_entity.type
_entity.pdbx_description
1 polymer ?
#
loop_
_entity_poly.entity_id
_entity_poly.type
_entity_poly.pdbx_seq_one_letter_code
_entity_poly.pdbx_strand_id
1 'polypeptide(L)'
;MPFLLLIDLVFCASILHLTGGWASPFFLYSFSPLLLSAFLFKLKGALFSASIFSLLYSAVLYLNGYSNLRIAEMGRLDSLISNYVSFFLISIFCAYPSILLEQLERSKQETMQAKDELEHAHKELEMAYRLVPLSGREIDVLSLISEGISNKDIARTLFLSESTVKTHVSSILKKLNLQSRAEAATYLNQGNGSKNDVLP
;
A
#
# COMPACT_ATOMS: atom_id res chain seq x y z
N MET A 1 8.33 14.09 17.97
CA MET A 1 8.68 14.83 16.73
C MET A 1 10.06 14.39 16.29
N PRO A 2 10.29 14.11 15.00
CA PRO A 2 11.62 13.77 14.52
C PRO A 2 12.54 14.96 14.78
N PHE A 3 13.73 14.68 15.32
CA PHE A 3 14.73 15.67 15.68
C PHE A 3 15.05 16.64 14.52
N LEU A 4 15.01 16.14 13.28
CA LEU A 4 15.16 16.94 12.05
C LEU A 4 14.09 18.04 11.88
N LEU A 5 12.82 17.79 12.23
CA LEU A 5 11.78 18.82 12.14
C LEU A 5 12.01 19.96 13.13
N LEU A 6 12.53 19.65 14.33
CA LEU A 6 12.86 20.67 15.31
C LEU A 6 14.00 21.57 14.81
N ILE A 7 15.02 20.96 14.19
CA ILE A 7 16.14 21.70 13.57
C ILE A 7 15.62 22.62 12.47
N ASP A 8 14.76 22.12 11.57
CA ASP A 8 14.22 22.91 10.47
C ASP A 8 13.35 24.07 10.97
N LEU A 9 12.58 23.85 12.03
CA LEU A 9 11.76 24.86 12.69
C LEU A 9 12.59 25.99 13.29
N VAL A 10 13.67 25.64 14.01
CA VAL A 10 14.61 26.60 14.60
C VAL A 10 15.39 27.34 13.52
N PHE A 11 15.80 26.65 12.47
CA PHE A 11 16.50 27.23 11.33
C PHE A 11 15.61 28.26 10.61
N CYS A 12 14.35 27.91 10.32
CA CYS A 12 13.37 28.83 9.73
C CYS A 12 13.10 30.05 10.61
N ALA A 13 12.93 29.85 11.93
CA ALA A 13 12.75 30.95 12.88
C ALA A 13 13.98 31.88 12.91
N SER A 14 15.18 31.32 12.83
CA SER A 14 16.44 32.07 12.80
C SER A 14 16.60 32.88 11.51
N ILE A 15 16.26 32.31 10.36
CA ILE A 15 16.24 33.03 9.08
C ILE A 15 15.24 34.19 9.11
N LEU A 16 14.05 33.97 9.67
CA LEU A 16 13.07 35.04 9.79
C LEU A 16 13.56 36.18 10.69
N HIS A 17 14.24 35.83 11.78
CA HIS A 17 14.86 36.81 12.68
C HIS A 17 15.90 37.67 11.93
N LEU A 18 16.77 37.05 11.13
CA LEU A 18 17.85 37.73 10.41
C LEU A 18 17.37 38.54 9.19
N THR A 19 16.30 38.12 8.52
CA THR A 19 15.88 38.68 7.22
C THR A 19 14.72 39.68 7.29
N GLY A 20 14.28 40.05 8.50
CA GLY A 20 13.23 41.07 8.68
C GLY A 20 11.79 40.53 8.68
N GLY A 21 11.60 39.23 8.94
CA GLY A 21 10.31 38.62 9.16
C GLY A 21 9.43 38.50 7.92
N TRP A 22 8.19 38.99 8.02
CA TRP A 22 7.13 38.94 6.99
C TRP A 22 7.42 39.65 5.65
N ALA A 23 8.28 40.66 5.62
CA ALA A 23 8.64 41.38 4.39
C ALA A 23 9.77 40.68 3.62
N SER A 24 10.30 39.58 4.17
CA SER A 24 11.41 38.84 3.58
C SER A 24 10.93 37.98 2.40
N PRO A 25 11.67 37.94 1.29
CA PRO A 25 11.44 36.98 0.21
C PRO A 25 11.46 35.51 0.68
N PHE A 26 12.12 35.24 1.81
CA PHE A 26 12.27 33.90 2.39
C PHE A 26 11.13 33.51 3.33
N PHE A 27 10.12 34.36 3.54
CA PHE A 27 9.01 34.07 4.45
C PHE A 27 8.26 32.79 4.07
N LEU A 28 8.05 32.53 2.78
CA LEU A 28 7.39 31.30 2.31
C LEU A 28 8.17 30.02 2.66
N TYR A 29 9.50 30.12 2.74
CA TYR A 29 10.34 28.98 3.11
C TYR A 29 10.11 28.55 4.56
N SER A 30 9.69 29.47 5.42
CA SER A 30 9.39 29.15 6.82
C SER A 30 8.19 28.22 7.02
N PHE A 31 7.42 27.96 5.96
CA PHE A 31 6.35 26.96 5.93
C PHE A 31 6.84 25.53 5.67
N SER A 32 8.10 25.32 5.27
CA SER A 32 8.64 23.98 5.01
C SER A 32 8.45 23.00 6.18
N PRO A 33 8.72 23.34 7.45
CA PRO A 33 8.49 22.42 8.56
C PRO A 33 7.00 22.15 8.81
N LEU A 34 6.10 23.11 8.51
CA LEU A 34 4.65 22.93 8.65
C LEU A 34 4.07 22.02 7.55
N LEU A 35 4.60 22.13 6.33
CA LEU A 35 4.27 21.25 5.21
C LEU A 35 4.74 19.83 5.45
N LEU A 36 6.00 19.68 5.87
CA LEU A 36 6.63 18.38 6.10
C LEU A 36 5.96 17.64 7.28
N SER A 37 5.58 18.35 8.34
CA SER A 37 4.87 17.75 9.47
C SER A 37 3.43 17.33 9.10
N ALA A 38 2.75 18.10 8.26
CA ALA A 38 1.40 17.77 7.78
C ALA A 38 1.37 16.53 6.89
N PHE A 39 2.41 16.33 6.10
CA PHE A 39 2.55 15.15 5.25
C PHE A 39 2.90 13.90 6.06
N LEU A 40 3.88 14.00 6.97
CA LEU A 40 4.40 12.85 7.71
C LEU A 40 3.55 12.46 8.93
N PHE A 41 2.97 13.44 9.61
CA PHE A 41 2.31 13.25 10.91
C PHE A 41 0.84 13.67 10.91
N LYS A 42 0.28 13.92 9.70
CA LYS A 42 -1.13 14.25 9.47
C LYS A 42 -1.56 15.47 10.31
N LEU A 43 -2.84 15.56 10.65
CA LEU A 43 -3.41 16.70 11.37
C LEU A 43 -2.77 16.94 12.75
N LYS A 44 -2.50 15.88 13.52
CA LYS A 44 -1.94 16.01 14.87
C LYS A 44 -0.54 16.62 14.87
N GLY A 45 0.31 16.20 13.93
CA GLY A 45 1.65 16.75 13.82
C GLY A 45 1.70 18.15 13.22
N ALA A 46 0.83 18.43 12.24
CA ALA A 46 0.70 19.75 11.64
C ALA A 46 0.34 20.83 12.69
N LEU A 47 -0.69 20.56 13.51
CA LEU A 47 -1.13 21.48 14.56
C LEU A 47 -0.07 21.69 15.64
N PHE A 48 0.65 20.62 16.00
CA PHE A 48 1.73 20.71 16.96
C PHE A 48 2.90 21.55 16.43
N SER A 49 3.33 21.33 15.18
CA SER A 49 4.37 22.16 14.56
C SER A 49 3.94 23.61 14.39
N ALA A 50 2.67 23.87 14.02
CA ALA A 50 2.14 25.23 13.90
C ALA A 50 2.15 25.95 15.26
N SER A 51 1.84 25.23 16.34
CA SER A 51 1.88 25.77 17.70
C SER A 51 3.31 26.15 18.13
N ILE A 52 4.30 25.29 17.87
CA ILE A 52 5.71 25.60 18.21
C ILE A 52 6.24 26.73 17.31
N PHE A 53 5.93 26.70 16.01
CA PHE A 53 6.33 27.75 15.08
C PHE A 53 5.75 29.11 15.48
N SER A 54 4.46 29.15 15.83
CA SER A 54 3.76 30.32 16.35
C SER A 54 4.44 30.89 17.61
N LEU A 55 4.83 30.00 18.55
CA LEU A 55 5.53 30.38 19.76
C LEU A 55 6.93 30.97 19.45
N LEU A 56 7.69 30.32 18.56
CA LEU A 56 9.01 30.79 18.14
C LEU A 56 8.92 32.11 17.39
N TYR A 57 7.96 32.26 16.48
CA TYR A 57 7.71 33.49 15.76
C TYR A 57 7.37 34.65 16.71
N SER A 58 6.53 34.39 17.72
CA SER A 58 6.24 35.36 18.79
C SER A 58 7.49 35.74 19.57
N ALA A 59 8.35 34.78 19.91
CA ALA A 59 9.60 35.04 20.63
C ALA A 59 10.59 35.87 19.79
N VAL A 60 10.69 35.59 18.49
CA VAL A 60 11.53 36.35 17.54
C VAL A 60 11.06 37.80 17.41
N LEU A 61 9.75 38.05 17.39
CA LEU A 61 9.20 39.41 17.37
C LEU A 61 9.54 40.17 18.65
N TYR A 62 9.40 39.51 19.80
CA TYR A 62 9.72 40.09 21.10
C TYR A 62 11.21 40.48 21.20
N LEU A 63 12.12 39.60 20.77
CA LEU A 63 13.57 39.87 20.74
C LEU A 63 13.97 41.01 19.80
N ASN A 64 13.23 41.23 18.71
CA ASN A 64 13.45 42.32 17.76
C ASN A 64 12.89 43.68 18.24
N GLY A 65 12.41 43.79 19.49
CA GLY A 65 11.91 45.04 20.05
C GLY A 65 10.49 45.42 19.58
N TYR A 66 9.81 44.51 18.89
CA TYR A 66 8.37 44.61 18.60
C TYR A 66 7.59 44.02 19.78
N SER A 67 7.51 44.78 20.87
CA SER A 67 6.63 44.43 21.99
C SER A 67 5.17 44.59 21.59
N ASN A 68 4.28 43.76 22.16
CA ASN A 68 2.84 43.78 21.87
C ASN A 68 2.22 45.18 22.02
N LEU A 69 2.75 46.00 22.93
CA LEU A 69 2.33 47.40 23.15
C LEU A 69 2.69 48.32 21.96
N ARG A 70 3.90 48.20 21.39
CA ARG A 70 4.32 48.98 20.20
C ARG A 70 3.61 48.56 18.91
N ILE A 71 3.25 47.28 18.79
CA ILE A 71 2.53 46.76 17.63
C ILE A 71 1.05 47.19 17.67
N ALA A 72 0.46 47.26 18.87
CA ALA A 72 -0.87 47.82 19.08
C ALA A 72 -0.93 49.32 18.78
N GLU A 73 0.09 50.10 19.18
CA GLU A 73 0.21 51.52 18.84
C GLU A 73 0.38 51.77 17.33
N MET A 74 0.97 50.82 16.58
CA MET A 74 1.13 50.89 15.12
C MET A 74 -0.11 50.43 14.32
N GLY A 75 -1.20 50.02 14.97
CA GLY A 75 -2.40 49.52 14.28
C GLY A 75 -2.18 48.25 13.46
N ARG A 76 -1.14 47.46 13.77
CA ARG A 76 -0.72 46.27 13.00
C ARG A 76 -1.18 44.93 13.57
N LEU A 77 -2.09 44.96 14.55
CA LEU A 77 -2.65 43.76 15.18
C LEU A 77 -3.33 42.84 14.15
N ASP A 78 -4.00 43.42 13.16
CA ASP A 78 -4.68 42.67 12.10
C ASP A 78 -3.72 41.76 11.31
N SER A 79 -2.51 42.25 11.04
CA SER A 79 -1.53 41.49 10.28
C SER A 79 -0.85 40.40 11.11
N LEU A 80 -0.75 40.55 12.44
CA LEU A 80 -0.31 39.46 13.33
C LEU A 80 -1.36 38.35 13.41
N ILE A 81 -2.62 38.73 13.64
CA ILE A 81 -3.74 37.77 13.69
C ILE A 81 -3.82 37.01 12.37
N SER A 82 -3.72 37.71 11.23
CA SER A 82 -3.69 37.09 9.90
C SER A 82 -2.55 36.09 9.73
N ASN A 83 -1.35 36.38 10.24
CA ASN A 83 -0.21 35.46 10.17
C ASN A 83 -0.43 34.20 10.99
N TYR A 84 -0.86 34.34 12.26
CA TYR A 84 -1.17 33.19 13.10
C TYR A 84 -2.26 32.32 12.47
N VAL A 85 -3.35 32.94 12.00
CA VAL A 85 -4.43 32.22 11.29
C VAL A 85 -3.89 31.51 10.05
N SER A 86 -3.04 32.16 9.26
CA SER A 86 -2.42 31.57 8.07
C SER A 86 -1.60 30.32 8.40
N PHE A 87 -0.84 30.31 9.51
CA PHE A 87 -0.03 29.16 9.90
C PHE A 87 -0.89 27.94 10.19
N PHE A 88 -1.98 28.13 10.94
CA PHE A 88 -2.93 27.05 11.23
C PHE A 88 -3.73 26.63 9.99
N LEU A 89 -4.16 27.58 9.16
CA LEU A 89 -4.95 27.30 7.96
C LEU A 89 -4.13 26.50 6.93
N ILE A 90 -2.88 26.88 6.68
CA ILE A 90 -1.97 26.14 5.80
C ILE A 90 -1.72 24.72 6.35
N SER A 91 -1.47 24.59 7.65
CA SER A 91 -1.28 23.27 8.26
C SER A 91 -2.50 22.35 8.12
N ILE A 92 -3.71 22.88 8.34
CA ILE A 92 -4.96 22.10 8.17
C ILE A 92 -5.19 21.76 6.70
N PHE A 93 -5.02 22.74 5.81
CA PHE A 93 -5.19 22.57 4.37
C PHE A 93 -4.24 21.50 3.82
N CYS A 94 -2.96 21.50 4.23
CA CYS A 94 -1.98 20.51 3.80
C CYS A 94 -2.15 19.14 4.47
N ALA A 95 -2.72 19.09 5.67
CA ALA A 95 -3.05 17.83 6.34
C ALA A 95 -4.28 17.12 5.73
N TYR A 96 -5.15 17.85 5.05
CA TYR A 96 -6.38 17.28 4.49
C TYR A 96 -6.12 16.27 3.35
N PRO A 97 -5.30 16.57 2.32
CA PRO A 97 -4.93 15.60 1.29
C PRO A 97 -4.26 14.33 1.84
N SER A 98 -3.44 14.44 2.90
CA SER A 98 -2.75 13.27 3.46
C SER A 98 -3.72 12.30 4.14
N ILE A 99 -4.79 12.81 4.76
CA ILE A 99 -5.87 11.98 5.32
C ILE A 99 -6.66 11.28 4.20
N LEU A 100 -7.01 12.01 3.13
CA LEU A 100 -7.72 11.44 1.99
C LEU A 100 -6.91 10.35 1.29
N LEU A 101 -5.61 10.57 1.11
CA LEU A 101 -4.71 9.59 0.52
C LEU A 101 -4.65 8.32 1.35
N GLU A 102 -4.54 8.43 2.68
CA GLU A 102 -4.56 7.25 3.56
C GLU A 102 -5.89 6.48 3.47
N GLN A 103 -7.02 7.20 3.42
CA GLN A 103 -8.33 6.57 3.27
C GLN A 103 -8.45 5.83 1.94
N LEU A 104 -7.94 6.43 0.86
CA LEU A 104 -7.92 5.84 -0.46
C LEU A 104 -7.02 4.60 -0.51
N GLU A 105 -5.81 4.68 0.06
CA GLU A 105 -4.88 3.56 0.14
C GLU A 105 -5.47 2.40 0.94
N ARG A 106 -6.14 2.70 2.07
CA ARG A 106 -6.80 1.68 2.89
C ARG A 106 -7.92 0.99 2.13
N SER A 107 -8.82 1.76 1.50
CA SER A 107 -9.91 1.20 0.69
C SER A 107 -9.37 0.36 -0.48
N LYS A 108 -8.30 0.82 -1.14
CA LYS A 108 -7.62 0.06 -2.18
C LYS A 108 -7.05 -1.25 -1.64
N GLN A 109 -6.43 -1.24 -0.46
CA GLN A 109 -5.90 -2.47 0.16
C GLN A 109 -7.01 -3.47 0.49
N GLU A 110 -8.13 -3.02 1.06
CA GLU A 110 -9.29 -3.88 1.36
C GLU A 110 -9.83 -4.54 0.08
N THR A 111 -9.96 -3.78 -1.01
CA THR A 111 -10.41 -4.34 -2.30
C THR A 111 -9.41 -5.32 -2.90
N MET A 112 -8.10 -5.09 -2.73
CA MET A 112 -7.06 -6.00 -3.22
C MET A 112 -7.11 -7.32 -2.45
N GLN A 113 -7.20 -7.25 -1.12
CA GLN A 113 -7.31 -8.44 -0.28
C GLN A 113 -8.55 -9.27 -0.62
N ALA A 114 -9.71 -8.63 -0.76
CA ALA A 114 -10.94 -9.32 -1.14
C ALA A 114 -10.83 -9.98 -2.53
N LYS A 115 -10.13 -9.33 -3.47
CA LYS A 115 -9.88 -9.89 -4.80
C LYS A 115 -8.93 -11.08 -4.74
N ASP A 116 -7.86 -11.00 -3.95
CA ASP A 116 -6.90 -12.09 -3.79
C ASP A 116 -7.57 -13.30 -3.14
N GLU A 117 -8.39 -13.10 -2.11
CA GLU A 117 -9.19 -14.16 -1.47
C GLU A 117 -10.14 -14.83 -2.47
N LEU A 118 -10.85 -14.04 -3.29
CA LEU A 118 -11.73 -14.56 -4.33
C LEU A 118 -10.97 -15.33 -5.41
N GLU A 119 -9.79 -14.86 -5.81
CA GLU A 119 -8.95 -15.55 -6.79
C GLU A 119 -8.44 -16.90 -6.24
N HIS A 120 -8.06 -16.95 -4.97
CA HIS A 120 -7.70 -18.21 -4.31
C HIS A 120 -8.87 -19.18 -4.23
N ALA A 121 -10.04 -18.73 -3.75
CA ALA A 121 -11.23 -19.56 -3.68
C ALA A 121 -11.68 -20.06 -5.07
N HIS A 122 -11.56 -19.20 -6.10
CA HIS A 122 -11.85 -19.59 -7.47
C HIS A 122 -10.91 -20.67 -7.99
N LYS A 123 -9.59 -20.54 -7.75
CA LYS A 123 -8.60 -21.56 -8.13
C LYS A 123 -8.84 -22.89 -7.45
N GLU A 124 -9.17 -22.88 -6.16
CA GLU A 124 -9.50 -24.12 -5.42
C GLU A 124 -10.75 -24.80 -5.97
N LEU A 125 -11.80 -24.03 -6.23
CA LEU A 125 -13.04 -24.55 -6.82
C LEU A 125 -12.82 -25.09 -8.23
N GLU A 126 -12.04 -24.38 -9.04
CA GLU A 126 -11.71 -24.80 -10.40
C GLU A 126 -10.91 -26.11 -10.40
N MET A 127 -9.92 -26.25 -9.51
CA MET A 127 -9.17 -27.49 -9.32
C MET A 127 -10.08 -28.63 -8.89
N ALA A 128 -10.94 -28.39 -7.91
CA ALA A 128 -11.90 -29.40 -7.45
C ALA A 128 -12.79 -29.85 -8.62
N TYR A 129 -13.34 -28.91 -9.40
CA TYR A 129 -14.21 -29.19 -10.55
C TYR A 129 -13.49 -29.97 -11.66
N ARG A 130 -12.24 -29.62 -11.98
CA ARG A 130 -11.41 -30.34 -12.96
C ARG A 130 -11.20 -31.81 -12.58
N LEU A 131 -11.19 -32.13 -11.29
CA LEU A 131 -11.00 -33.49 -10.78
C LEU A 131 -12.29 -34.28 -10.55
N VAL A 132 -13.47 -33.63 -10.53
CA VAL A 132 -14.79 -34.29 -10.36
C VAL A 132 -14.99 -35.52 -11.26
N PRO A 133 -14.57 -35.55 -12.54
CA PRO A 133 -14.77 -36.72 -13.40
C PRO A 133 -13.96 -37.96 -12.99
N LEU A 134 -12.94 -37.78 -12.15
CA LEU A 134 -11.98 -38.82 -11.77
C LEU A 134 -12.39 -39.48 -10.45
N SER A 135 -12.13 -40.78 -10.36
CA SER A 135 -12.17 -41.52 -9.10
C SER A 135 -10.91 -41.25 -8.28
N GLY A 136 -10.96 -41.50 -6.96
CA GLY A 136 -9.80 -41.32 -6.08
C GLY A 136 -8.52 -42.01 -6.58
N ARG A 137 -8.65 -43.25 -7.11
CA ARG A 137 -7.50 -43.97 -7.71
C ARG A 137 -6.96 -43.34 -8.98
N GLU A 138 -7.82 -42.74 -9.79
CA GLU A 138 -7.39 -42.01 -10.99
C GLU A 138 -6.71 -40.68 -10.63
N ILE A 139 -7.13 -40.02 -9.55
CA ILE A 139 -6.46 -38.84 -9.00
C ILE A 139 -5.06 -39.20 -8.51
N ASP A 140 -4.90 -40.30 -7.74
CA ASP A 140 -3.60 -40.79 -7.27
C ASP A 140 -2.63 -41.04 -8.45
N VAL A 141 -3.12 -41.72 -9.50
CA VAL A 141 -2.34 -42.01 -10.70
C VAL A 141 -1.98 -40.72 -11.44
N LEU A 142 -2.92 -39.78 -11.59
CA LEU A 142 -2.67 -38.49 -12.25
C LEU A 142 -1.64 -37.64 -11.50
N SER A 143 -1.67 -37.63 -10.15
CA SER A 143 -0.68 -36.93 -9.32
C SER A 143 0.74 -37.44 -9.62
N LEU A 144 0.94 -38.76 -9.61
CA LEU A 144 2.26 -39.34 -9.88
C LEU A 144 2.71 -39.15 -11.35
N ILE A 145 1.76 -39.07 -12.30
CA ILE A 145 2.07 -38.69 -13.69
C ILE A 145 2.57 -37.24 -13.76
N SER A 146 1.98 -36.33 -12.99
CA SER A 146 2.38 -34.92 -12.95
C SER A 146 3.78 -34.70 -12.37
N GLU A 147 4.22 -35.61 -11.49
CA GLU A 147 5.58 -35.67 -10.96
C GLU A 147 6.60 -36.30 -11.94
N GLY A 148 6.14 -36.78 -13.10
CA GLY A 148 7.01 -37.40 -14.12
C GLY A 148 7.36 -38.87 -13.84
N ILE A 149 6.67 -39.53 -12.90
CA ILE A 149 6.97 -40.92 -12.53
C ILE A 149 6.54 -41.88 -13.64
N SER A 150 7.31 -42.95 -13.87
CA SER A 150 7.01 -43.96 -14.91
C SER A 150 5.83 -44.87 -14.52
N ASN A 151 5.13 -45.48 -15.48
CA ASN A 151 4.04 -46.41 -15.17
C ASN A 151 4.46 -47.61 -14.30
N LYS A 152 5.71 -48.06 -14.46
CA LYS A 152 6.29 -49.16 -13.67
C LYS A 152 6.48 -48.75 -12.22
N ASP A 153 6.94 -47.53 -11.99
CA ASP A 153 7.17 -47.02 -10.64
C ASP A 153 5.85 -46.61 -9.99
N ILE A 154 4.88 -46.04 -10.73
CA ILE A 154 3.49 -45.82 -10.27
C ILE A 154 2.86 -47.15 -9.80
N ALA A 155 3.04 -48.22 -10.59
CA ALA A 155 2.53 -49.55 -10.23
C ALA A 155 3.12 -50.04 -8.91
N ARG A 156 4.41 -49.82 -8.67
CA ARG A 156 5.07 -50.14 -7.40
C ARG A 156 4.55 -49.28 -6.24
N THR A 157 4.44 -47.97 -6.45
CA THR A 157 4.01 -47.01 -5.42
C THR A 157 2.58 -47.26 -4.97
N LEU A 158 1.67 -47.57 -5.89
CA LEU A 158 0.25 -47.79 -5.61
C LEU A 158 -0.10 -49.27 -5.37
N PHE A 159 0.89 -50.18 -5.37
CA PHE A 159 0.70 -51.63 -5.26
C PHE A 159 -0.26 -52.20 -6.32
N LEU A 160 -0.13 -51.76 -7.57
CA LEU A 160 -0.92 -52.17 -8.73
C LEU A 160 -0.06 -52.92 -9.76
N SER A 161 -0.70 -53.59 -10.72
CA SER A 161 0.02 -54.11 -11.90
C SER A 161 0.25 -52.98 -12.92
N GLU A 162 1.31 -53.07 -13.72
CA GLU A 162 1.55 -52.10 -14.81
C GLU A 162 0.37 -52.04 -15.81
N SER A 163 -0.31 -53.16 -16.05
CA SER A 163 -1.50 -53.24 -16.89
C SER A 163 -2.68 -52.44 -16.30
N THR A 164 -2.87 -52.54 -14.98
CA THR A 164 -3.89 -51.78 -14.26
C THR A 164 -3.62 -50.28 -14.33
N VAL A 165 -2.35 -49.85 -14.16
CA VAL A 165 -1.97 -48.44 -14.31
C VAL A 165 -2.25 -47.94 -15.73
N LYS A 166 -1.91 -48.70 -16.78
CA LYS A 166 -2.24 -48.33 -18.17
C LYS A 166 -3.75 -48.14 -18.39
N THR A 167 -4.57 -48.96 -17.75
CA THR A 167 -6.03 -48.86 -17.80
C THR A 167 -6.53 -47.57 -17.13
N HIS A 168 -5.98 -47.22 -15.96
CA HIS A 168 -6.26 -45.95 -15.30
C HIS A 168 -5.82 -44.77 -16.17
N VAL A 169 -4.62 -44.79 -16.75
CA VAL A 169 -4.14 -43.73 -17.66
C VAL A 169 -5.09 -43.54 -18.85
N SER A 170 -5.51 -44.62 -19.50
CA SER A 170 -6.45 -44.53 -20.62
C SER A 170 -7.81 -43.93 -20.20
N SER A 171 -8.30 -44.30 -19.01
CA SER A 171 -9.54 -43.75 -18.46
C SER A 171 -9.42 -42.28 -18.11
N ILE A 172 -8.30 -41.86 -17.51
CA ILE A 172 -7.98 -40.46 -17.21
C ILE A 172 -7.96 -39.62 -18.49
N LEU A 173 -7.20 -40.04 -19.50
CA LEU A 173 -7.11 -39.32 -20.78
C LEU A 173 -8.49 -39.16 -21.43
N LYS A 174 -9.32 -40.20 -21.39
CA LYS A 174 -10.69 -40.14 -21.94
C LYS A 174 -11.60 -39.20 -21.13
N LYS A 175 -11.56 -39.27 -19.81
CA LYS A 175 -12.40 -38.46 -18.90
C LYS A 175 -12.03 -36.99 -18.92
N LEU A 176 -10.74 -36.67 -19.08
CA LEU A 176 -10.22 -35.31 -19.14
C LEU A 176 -10.06 -34.78 -20.58
N ASN A 177 -10.44 -35.58 -21.58
CA ASN A 177 -10.31 -35.27 -23.01
C ASN A 177 -8.87 -34.88 -23.43
N LEU A 178 -7.88 -35.63 -22.94
CA LEU A 178 -6.47 -35.45 -23.22
C LEU A 178 -5.98 -36.46 -24.27
N GLN A 179 -5.06 -36.03 -25.12
CA GLN A 179 -4.51 -36.83 -26.22
C GLN A 179 -3.25 -37.60 -25.82
N SER A 180 -2.53 -37.14 -24.79
CA SER A 180 -1.22 -37.70 -24.44
C SER A 180 -0.90 -37.72 -22.95
N ARG A 181 0.02 -38.61 -22.55
CA ARG A 181 0.60 -38.61 -21.21
C ARG A 181 1.27 -37.27 -20.87
N ALA A 182 1.89 -36.62 -21.86
CA ALA A 182 2.55 -35.34 -21.66
C ALA A 182 1.55 -34.23 -21.29
N GLU A 183 0.36 -34.25 -21.90
CA GLU A 183 -0.75 -33.37 -21.49
C GLU A 183 -1.22 -33.69 -20.08
N ALA A 184 -1.38 -34.98 -19.73
CA ALA A 184 -1.73 -35.39 -18.37
C ALA A 184 -0.68 -34.97 -17.32
N ALA A 185 0.60 -35.01 -17.68
CA ALA A 185 1.70 -34.58 -16.79
C ALA A 185 1.68 -33.08 -16.51
N THR A 186 1.14 -32.27 -17.42
CA THR A 186 1.02 -30.82 -17.21
C THR A 186 -0.36 -30.39 -16.76
N TYR A 187 -1.36 -31.27 -16.78
CA TYR A 187 -2.77 -30.97 -16.50
C TYR A 187 -3.01 -30.28 -15.15
N LEU A 188 -2.40 -30.78 -14.06
CA LEU A 188 -2.50 -30.18 -12.73
C LEU A 188 -1.80 -28.82 -12.63
N ASN A 189 -0.75 -28.61 -13.44
CA ASN A 189 0.04 -27.39 -13.44
C ASN A 189 -0.52 -26.31 -14.39
N GLN A 190 -1.32 -26.70 -15.39
CA GLN A 190 -1.91 -25.78 -16.36
C GLN A 190 -2.93 -24.80 -15.75
N GLY A 191 -3.49 -25.08 -14.57
CA GLY A 191 -4.32 -24.12 -13.84
C GLY A 191 -3.55 -22.92 -13.26
N ASN A 192 -2.22 -22.89 -13.32
CA ASN A 192 -1.42 -21.71 -12.99
C ASN A 192 -1.22 -20.73 -14.17
N GLY A 193 -1.75 -21.03 -15.36
CA GLY A 193 -1.37 -20.33 -16.59
C GLY A 193 -2.49 -19.89 -17.54
N SER A 194 -3.77 -19.99 -17.18
CA SER A 194 -4.85 -19.54 -18.09
C SER A 194 -5.23 -18.07 -17.82
N LYS A 195 -4.45 -17.17 -18.41
CA LYS A 195 -4.96 -15.89 -18.90
C LYS A 195 -5.65 -16.14 -20.24
N ASN A 196 -6.77 -15.45 -20.46
CA ASN A 196 -7.38 -15.16 -21.75
C ASN A 196 -8.05 -16.32 -22.51
N ASP A 197 -9.19 -16.78 -22.02
CA ASP A 197 -10.30 -17.11 -22.92
C ASP A 197 -11.60 -16.53 -22.35
N VAL A 198 -11.75 -15.21 -22.55
CA VAL A 198 -13.08 -14.61 -22.71
C VAL A 198 -13.62 -15.19 -24.01
N LEU A 199 -14.52 -16.17 -23.90
CA LEU A 199 -15.36 -16.58 -25.02
C LEU A 199 -16.38 -15.44 -25.32
N PRO A 200 -16.78 -15.31 -26.60
CA PRO A 200 -17.30 -14.09 -27.23
C PRO A 200 -18.67 -13.62 -26.75
#